data_AF-A0A9E0J9W3-F1
#
_entry.id   AF-A0A9E0J9W3-F1
#
_cell.length_a   1.000
_cell.length_b   1.000
_cell.length_c   1.000
_cell.angle_alpha   90.00
_cell.angle_beta   90.00
_cell.angle_gamma   90.00
#
_symmetry.space_group_name_H-M   'P 1'
#
loop_
_entity.id
_entity.type
_entity.pdbx_description
1 polymer ?
#
loop_
_entity_poly.entity_id
_entity_poly.type
_entity_poly.pdbx_seq_one_letter_code
_entity_poly.pdbx_strand_id
1 'polypeptide(L)'
;MTRPTPPAARREPKSITQLGRTRVDDYAWMKDENWKDVLRDPKVLRADIREHLDAENAYTKALLDDPTKPLQDALFAEMKGRIKEDDSSVPASDGAWDYYVRYEIGAEHPVHGRRPRGRTDGEVVLLDEEALSKGKAFFQVGAAHHSPDHRLYAWAADEQGSEYYTIRLKDLATGETLPVEIESAYGDFTFSPDSQWLFWIWRDENARPSKVFRRPARGGE
;
A
#
# COMPACT_ATOMS: atom_id res chain seq x y z
N MET A 1 -10.06 -33.67 -19.72
CA MET A 1 -9.25 -32.46 -19.97
C MET A 1 -7.79 -32.83 -19.78
N THR A 2 -6.94 -32.50 -20.75
CA THR A 2 -5.49 -32.71 -20.63
C THR A 2 -4.95 -31.72 -19.61
N ARG A 3 -4.18 -32.19 -18.61
CA ARG A 3 -3.56 -31.28 -17.64
C ARG A 3 -2.52 -30.43 -18.36
N PRO A 4 -2.50 -29.09 -18.16
CA PRO A 4 -1.44 -28.26 -18.73
C PRO A 4 -0.09 -28.76 -18.20
N THR A 5 0.96 -28.56 -18.99
CA THR A 5 2.33 -28.90 -18.57
C THR A 5 2.89 -27.71 -17.78
N PRO A 6 3.44 -27.92 -16.56
CA PRO A 6 4.05 -26.84 -15.81
C PRO A 6 5.30 -26.31 -16.53
N PRO A 7 5.61 -25.01 -16.41
CA PRO A 7 6.83 -24.46 -16.97
C PRO A 7 8.04 -25.07 -16.26
N ALA A 8 9.05 -25.46 -17.02
CA ALA A 8 10.28 -26.01 -16.48
C ALA A 8 11.29 -24.88 -16.28
N ALA A 9 11.63 -24.61 -15.01
CA ALA A 9 12.72 -23.70 -14.68
C ALA A 9 14.06 -24.26 -15.17
N ARG A 10 14.83 -23.46 -15.90
CA ARG A 10 16.21 -23.82 -16.25
C ARG A 10 17.08 -23.88 -15.00
N ARG A 11 18.03 -24.81 -14.99
CA ARG A 11 18.98 -25.01 -13.89
C ARG A 11 20.31 -24.37 -14.25
N GLU A 12 20.74 -23.40 -13.44
CA GLU A 12 22.04 -22.73 -13.52
C GLU A 12 22.76 -22.91 -12.17
N PRO A 13 23.56 -23.99 -12.02
CA PRO A 13 24.18 -24.33 -10.74
C PRO A 13 25.07 -23.20 -10.21
N LYS A 14 24.71 -22.61 -9.06
CA LYS A 14 25.52 -21.65 -8.33
C LYS A 14 25.99 -22.24 -7.00
N SER A 15 27.29 -22.46 -6.86
CA SER A 15 27.89 -22.91 -5.60
C SER A 15 27.99 -21.75 -4.59
N ILE A 16 27.49 -21.98 -3.38
CA ILE A 16 27.52 -21.04 -2.27
C ILE A 16 28.24 -21.72 -1.10
N THR A 17 29.38 -21.17 -0.68
CA THR A 17 30.13 -21.66 0.49
C THR A 17 29.95 -20.70 1.66
N GLN A 18 29.45 -21.21 2.78
CA GLN A 18 29.24 -20.43 4.00
C GLN A 18 29.60 -21.29 5.22
N LEU A 19 30.39 -20.73 6.15
CA LEU A 19 30.86 -21.43 7.37
C LEU A 19 31.49 -22.81 7.07
N GLY A 20 32.27 -22.91 5.99
CA GLY A 20 32.95 -24.14 5.58
C GLY A 20 32.07 -25.21 4.92
N ARG A 21 30.80 -24.92 4.63
CA ARG A 21 29.87 -25.84 3.94
C ARG A 21 29.48 -25.28 2.58
N THR A 22 29.47 -26.13 1.55
CA THR A 22 29.07 -25.75 0.19
C THR A 22 27.70 -26.34 -0.16
N ARG A 23 26.82 -25.50 -0.68
CA ARG A 23 25.53 -25.88 -1.29
C ARG A 23 25.51 -25.42 -2.75
N VAL A 24 24.73 -26.10 -3.58
CA VAL A 24 24.46 -25.70 -4.97
C VAL A 24 23.01 -25.23 -5.06
N ASP A 25 22.81 -24.02 -5.56
CA ASP A 25 21.49 -23.47 -5.87
C ASP A 25 21.36 -23.36 -7.38
N ASP A 26 20.53 -24.23 -7.97
CA ASP A 26 20.29 -24.27 -9.41
C ASP A 26 19.39 -23.13 -9.91
N TYR A 27 18.73 -22.40 -9.00
CA TYR A 27 17.74 -21.39 -9.33
C TYR A 27 18.11 -20.00 -8.79
N ALA A 28 19.37 -19.84 -8.36
CA ALA A 28 19.88 -18.55 -7.89
C ALA A 28 19.73 -17.42 -8.92
N TRP A 29 19.65 -17.76 -10.22
CA TRP A 29 19.42 -16.83 -11.32
C TRP A 29 18.07 -16.10 -11.25
N MET A 30 17.06 -16.71 -10.60
CA MET A 30 15.71 -16.14 -10.43
C MET A 30 15.69 -14.97 -9.45
N LYS A 31 16.73 -14.82 -8.62
CA LYS A 31 16.90 -13.62 -7.81
C LYS A 31 17.48 -12.54 -8.71
N ASP A 32 16.69 -11.51 -8.98
CA ASP A 32 17.20 -10.31 -9.62
C ASP A 32 18.26 -9.66 -8.71
N GLU A 33 19.44 -9.34 -9.27
CA GLU A 33 20.49 -8.65 -8.51
C GLU A 33 20.06 -7.21 -8.19
N ASN A 34 19.23 -6.61 -9.05
CA ASN A 34 18.62 -5.30 -8.88
C ASN A 34 17.25 -5.35 -8.20
N TRP A 35 16.96 -6.41 -7.41
CA TRP A 35 15.66 -6.58 -6.74
C TRP A 35 15.19 -5.34 -5.95
N LYS A 36 16.12 -4.53 -5.44
CA LYS A 36 15.83 -3.29 -4.73
C LYS A 36 15.15 -2.25 -5.63
N ASP A 37 15.63 -2.11 -6.86
CA ASP A 37 15.03 -1.21 -7.85
C ASP A 37 13.73 -1.82 -8.38
N VAL A 38 13.67 -3.16 -8.52
CA VAL A 38 12.44 -3.87 -8.89
C VAL A 38 11.31 -3.63 -7.89
N LEU A 39 11.62 -3.52 -6.58
CA LEU A 39 10.61 -3.16 -5.58
C LEU A 39 10.05 -1.76 -5.80
N ARG A 40 10.84 -0.83 -6.34
CA ARG A 40 10.42 0.55 -6.60
C ARG A 40 9.76 0.74 -7.96
N ASP A 41 10.19 -0.04 -8.94
CA ASP A 41 9.62 -0.10 -10.28
C ASP A 41 9.69 -1.54 -10.81
N PRO A 42 8.61 -2.31 -10.74
CA PRO A 42 8.58 -3.68 -11.23
C PRO A 42 8.97 -3.81 -12.71
N LYS A 43 8.90 -2.73 -13.51
CA LYS A 43 9.23 -2.76 -14.94
C LYS A 43 10.71 -3.02 -15.20
N VAL A 44 11.60 -2.76 -14.23
CA VAL A 44 13.05 -3.01 -14.38
C VAL A 44 13.44 -4.46 -14.12
N LEU A 45 12.49 -5.32 -13.73
CA LEU A 45 12.73 -6.76 -13.55
C LEU A 45 13.33 -7.37 -14.82
N ARG A 46 14.40 -8.14 -14.67
CA ARG A 46 15.04 -8.85 -15.79
C ARG A 46 14.02 -9.67 -16.59
N ALA A 47 14.14 -9.56 -17.91
CA ALA A 47 13.20 -10.17 -18.86
C ALA A 47 13.07 -11.68 -18.70
N ASP A 48 14.16 -12.38 -18.39
CA ASP A 48 14.17 -13.83 -18.24
C ASP A 48 13.45 -14.31 -16.96
N ILE A 49 13.48 -13.51 -15.89
CA ILE A 49 12.70 -13.76 -14.69
C ILE A 49 11.22 -13.46 -14.97
N ARG A 50 10.93 -12.33 -15.62
CA ARG A 50 9.56 -11.95 -16.02
C ARG A 50 8.90 -13.02 -16.90
N GLU A 51 9.61 -13.52 -17.92
CA GLU A 51 9.14 -14.58 -18.80
C GLU A 51 8.74 -15.84 -18.01
N HIS A 52 9.57 -16.24 -17.03
CA HIS A 52 9.26 -17.39 -16.20
C HIS A 52 8.03 -17.16 -15.30
N LEU A 53 7.90 -15.97 -14.69
CA LEU A 53 6.72 -15.60 -13.90
C LEU A 53 5.44 -15.58 -14.75
N ASP A 54 5.51 -15.04 -15.96
CA ASP A 54 4.38 -15.00 -16.89
C ASP A 54 3.97 -16.42 -17.32
N ALA A 55 4.94 -17.32 -17.52
CA ALA A 55 4.66 -18.74 -17.81
C ALA A 55 4.01 -19.46 -16.62
N GLU A 56 4.44 -19.19 -15.39
CA GLU A 56 3.82 -19.74 -14.17
C GLU A 56 2.40 -19.20 -13.94
N ASN A 57 2.18 -17.91 -14.21
CA ASN A 57 0.84 -17.30 -14.17
C ASN A 57 -0.09 -17.93 -15.22
N ALA A 58 0.39 -18.15 -16.44
CA ALA A 58 -0.38 -18.80 -17.50
C ALA A 58 -0.72 -20.26 -17.15
N TYR A 59 0.22 -21.00 -16.57
CA TYR A 59 -0.01 -22.36 -16.08
C TYR A 59 -1.05 -22.39 -14.96
N THR A 60 -0.92 -21.49 -13.98
CA THR A 60 -1.88 -21.33 -12.87
C THR A 60 -3.28 -21.04 -13.41
N LYS A 61 -3.39 -20.11 -14.36
CA LYS A 61 -4.66 -19.77 -15.01
C LYS A 61 -5.31 -20.97 -15.70
N ALA A 62 -4.53 -21.72 -16.48
CA ALA A 62 -5.04 -22.88 -17.21
C ALA A 62 -5.44 -24.04 -16.28
N LEU A 63 -4.71 -24.23 -15.18
CA LEU A 63 -4.93 -25.34 -14.25
C LEU A 63 -6.04 -25.05 -13.24
N LEU A 64 -6.09 -23.82 -12.72
CA LEU A 64 -6.96 -23.43 -11.60
C LEU A 64 -8.06 -22.46 -12.04
N ASP A 65 -7.70 -21.32 -12.63
CA ASP A 65 -8.67 -20.24 -12.87
C ASP A 65 -9.78 -20.64 -13.84
N ASP A 66 -9.39 -21.02 -15.06
CA ASP A 66 -10.35 -21.30 -16.13
C ASP A 66 -11.31 -22.45 -15.78
N PRO A 67 -10.86 -23.61 -15.24
CA PRO A 67 -11.78 -24.71 -14.91
C PRO A 67 -12.60 -24.49 -13.64
N THR A 68 -12.18 -23.61 -12.72
CA THR A 68 -12.89 -23.38 -11.45
C THR A 68 -13.63 -22.05 -11.39
N LYS A 69 -13.61 -21.25 -12.47
CA LYS A 69 -14.25 -19.92 -12.52
C LYS A 69 -15.67 -19.86 -11.96
N PRO A 70 -16.60 -20.80 -12.25
CA PRO A 70 -17.94 -20.77 -11.66
C PRO A 70 -17.94 -20.89 -10.13
N LEU A 71 -17.04 -21.71 -9.57
CA LEU A 71 -16.91 -21.86 -8.12
C LEU A 71 -16.27 -20.61 -7.49
N GLN A 72 -15.26 -20.03 -8.15
CA GLN A 72 -14.65 -18.78 -7.69
C GLN A 72 -15.67 -17.64 -7.64
N ASP A 73 -16.51 -17.51 -8.68
CA ASP A 73 -17.54 -16.48 -8.76
C ASP A 73 -18.62 -16.69 -7.68
N ALA A 74 -19.02 -17.94 -7.42
CA ALA A 74 -19.96 -18.27 -6.35
C ALA A 74 -19.39 -17.89 -4.97
N LEU A 75 -18.15 -18.30 -4.67
CA LEU A 75 -17.48 -17.96 -3.42
C LEU A 75 -17.30 -16.46 -3.26
N PHE A 76 -16.92 -15.75 -4.33
CA PHE A 76 -16.79 -14.30 -4.33
C PHE A 76 -18.12 -13.62 -3.99
N ALA A 77 -19.21 -14.00 -4.66
CA ALA A 77 -20.54 -13.44 -4.41
C ALA A 77 -21.03 -13.73 -2.98
N GLU A 78 -20.77 -14.94 -2.48
CA GLU A 78 -21.10 -15.30 -1.10
C GLU A 78 -20.30 -14.50 -0.06
N MET A 79 -19.00 -14.30 -0.28
CA MET A 79 -18.16 -13.49 0.62
C MET A 79 -18.60 -12.03 0.58
N LYS A 80 -18.78 -11.47 -0.62
CA LYS A 80 -19.25 -10.09 -0.82
C LYS A 80 -20.62 -9.87 -0.18
N GLY A 81 -21.57 -10.80 -0.35
CA GLY A 81 -22.91 -10.69 0.23
C GLY A 81 -22.99 -10.74 1.76
N ARG A 82 -21.89 -11.10 2.44
CA ARG A 82 -21.78 -11.05 3.91
C ARG A 82 -21.22 -9.72 4.43
N ILE A 83 -20.77 -8.84 3.54
CA ILE A 83 -20.20 -7.52 3.87
C ILE A 83 -21.27 -6.46 3.55
N LYS A 84 -21.46 -5.50 4.46
CA LYS A 84 -22.29 -4.33 4.21
C LYS A 84 -21.50 -3.38 3.30
N GLU A 85 -21.99 -3.10 2.10
CA GLU A 85 -21.24 -2.26 1.15
C GLU A 85 -21.20 -0.77 1.56
N ASP A 86 -22.28 -0.26 2.17
CA ASP A 86 -22.34 1.07 2.77
C ASP A 86 -21.90 1.03 4.25
N ASP A 87 -20.65 0.63 4.50
CA ASP A 87 -20.14 0.57 5.87
C ASP A 87 -19.50 1.88 6.30
N SER A 88 -19.65 2.20 7.58
CA SER A 88 -19.00 3.33 8.22
C SER A 88 -18.51 2.90 9.58
N SER A 89 -17.27 3.26 9.91
CA SER A 89 -16.74 3.02 11.24
C SER A 89 -17.58 3.75 12.29
N VAL A 90 -17.59 3.22 13.52
CA VAL A 90 -18.08 3.98 14.67
C VAL A 90 -17.28 5.28 14.77
N PRO A 91 -17.93 6.46 14.85
CA PRO A 91 -17.19 7.70 14.91
C PRO A 91 -16.32 7.80 16.16
N ALA A 92 -15.06 8.19 15.98
CA ALA A 92 -14.11 8.45 17.03
C ALA A 92 -14.10 9.95 17.34
N SER A 93 -14.60 10.34 18.51
CA SER A 93 -14.57 11.73 18.94
C SER A 93 -13.17 12.17 19.36
N ASP A 94 -12.70 13.30 18.82
CA ASP A 94 -11.53 14.02 19.32
C ASP A 94 -11.75 15.54 19.24
N GLY A 95 -11.57 16.22 20.37
CA GLY A 95 -11.87 17.64 20.52
C GLY A 95 -13.31 17.99 20.08
N ALA A 96 -13.40 18.85 19.08
CA ALA A 96 -14.65 19.36 18.51
C ALA A 96 -15.19 18.51 17.34
N TRP A 97 -14.54 17.40 17.02
CA TRP A 97 -14.82 16.61 15.81
C TRP A 97 -15.13 15.15 16.14
N ASP A 98 -15.95 14.53 15.30
CA ASP A 98 -16.10 13.08 15.18
C ASP A 98 -15.46 12.63 13.87
N TYR A 99 -14.44 11.78 13.95
CA TYR A 99 -13.72 11.21 12.81
C TYR A 99 -14.27 9.82 12.46
N TYR A 100 -14.32 9.50 11.19
CA TYR A 100 -14.78 8.19 10.73
C TYR A 100 -14.25 7.88 9.34
N VAL A 101 -14.35 6.61 8.99
CA VAL A 101 -14.06 6.08 7.67
C VAL A 101 -15.36 5.50 7.12
N ARG A 102 -15.67 5.75 5.85
CA ARG A 102 -16.86 5.21 5.19
C ARG A 102 -16.54 4.64 3.82
N TYR A 103 -17.30 3.65 3.40
CA TYR A 103 -17.27 3.10 2.05
C TYR A 103 -18.54 3.50 1.31
N GLU A 104 -18.37 3.87 0.03
CA GLU A 104 -19.49 4.02 -0.88
C GLU A 104 -19.79 2.67 -1.53
N ILE A 105 -21.04 2.46 -1.96
CA ILE A 105 -21.44 1.19 -2.58
C ILE A 105 -20.58 0.96 -3.84
N GLY A 106 -19.91 -0.19 -3.87
CA GLY A 106 -19.01 -0.57 -4.97
C GLY A 106 -17.63 0.09 -4.95
N ALA A 107 -17.30 0.90 -3.94
CA ALA A 107 -15.94 1.43 -3.77
C ALA A 107 -14.99 0.33 -3.27
N GLU A 108 -13.75 0.34 -3.76
CA GLU A 108 -12.70 -0.57 -3.29
C GLU A 108 -11.91 0.04 -2.14
N HIS A 109 -11.92 1.37 -2.04
CA HIS A 109 -11.22 2.13 -1.01
C HIS A 109 -12.14 3.09 -0.23
N PRO A 110 -11.78 3.46 1.01
CA PRO A 110 -12.63 4.29 1.82
C PRO A 110 -12.47 5.80 1.58
N VAL A 111 -13.44 6.54 2.10
CA VAL A 111 -13.35 7.99 2.35
C VAL A 111 -13.17 8.22 3.85
N HIS A 112 -12.14 8.99 4.22
CA HIS A 112 -11.93 9.49 5.57
C HIS A 112 -12.65 10.83 5.72
N GLY A 113 -13.52 10.91 6.72
CA GLY A 113 -14.31 12.09 7.01
C GLY A 113 -14.19 12.52 8.45
N ARG A 114 -14.57 13.78 8.69
CA ARG A 114 -14.93 14.25 10.02
C ARG A 114 -16.17 15.12 9.95
N ARG A 115 -16.83 15.29 11.09
CA ARG A 115 -17.96 16.24 11.26
C ARG A 115 -17.93 16.85 12.65
N PRO A 116 -18.62 17.98 12.88
CA PRO A 116 -18.73 18.55 14.23
C PRO A 116 -19.25 17.50 15.22
N ARG A 117 -18.64 17.45 16.40
CA ARG A 117 -18.95 16.42 17.40
C ARG A 117 -20.43 16.38 17.75
N GLY A 118 -21.00 15.18 17.77
CA GLY A 118 -22.40 14.94 18.08
C GLY A 118 -23.39 15.35 16.98
N ARG A 119 -22.89 15.79 15.82
CA ARG A 119 -23.72 16.10 14.65
C ARG A 119 -23.71 14.96 13.65
N THR A 120 -24.73 14.90 12.80
CA THR A 120 -24.83 13.94 11.69
C THR A 120 -24.58 14.57 10.33
N ASP A 121 -24.60 15.90 10.26
CA ASP A 121 -24.35 16.75 9.09
C ASP A 121 -23.04 17.55 9.24
N GLY A 122 -22.62 18.19 8.14
CA GLY A 122 -21.38 18.98 8.11
C GLY A 122 -20.12 18.14 7.93
N GLU A 123 -20.20 17.04 7.16
CA GLU A 123 -19.03 16.26 6.79
C GLU A 123 -17.99 17.12 6.06
N VAL A 124 -16.74 16.92 6.44
CA VAL A 124 -15.55 17.41 5.75
C VAL A 124 -14.74 16.19 5.33
N VAL A 125 -14.54 16.02 4.02
CA VAL A 125 -13.71 14.95 3.46
C VAL A 125 -12.23 15.27 3.68
N LEU A 126 -11.57 14.40 4.44
CA LEU A 126 -10.16 14.50 4.79
C LEU A 126 -9.30 13.86 3.70
N LEU A 127 -9.66 12.63 3.30
CA LEU A 127 -8.96 11.83 2.31
C LEU A 127 -9.97 10.96 1.55
N ASP A 128 -9.91 10.99 0.22
CA ASP A 128 -10.69 10.11 -0.64
C ASP A 128 -9.73 9.12 -1.29
N GLU A 129 -9.59 7.93 -0.69
CA GLU A 129 -8.66 6.92 -1.18
C GLU A 129 -9.11 6.35 -2.52
N GLU A 130 -10.42 6.25 -2.75
CA GLU A 130 -11.01 5.78 -4.01
C GLU A 130 -10.69 6.74 -5.17
N ALA A 131 -10.74 8.05 -4.93
CA ALA A 131 -10.29 9.01 -5.94
C ALA A 131 -8.78 8.90 -6.22
N LEU A 132 -7.97 8.63 -5.19
CA LEU A 132 -6.52 8.54 -5.31
C LEU A 132 -6.03 7.21 -5.90
N SER A 133 -6.81 6.13 -5.80
CA SER A 133 -6.48 4.81 -6.34
C SER A 133 -6.72 4.71 -7.85
N LYS A 134 -7.59 5.56 -8.41
CA LYS A 134 -7.98 5.51 -9.84
C LYS A 134 -6.78 5.52 -10.79
N GLY A 135 -6.75 4.51 -11.66
CA GLY A 135 -5.70 4.34 -12.67
C GLY A 135 -4.41 3.70 -12.14
N LYS A 136 -4.37 3.30 -10.86
CA LYS A 136 -3.24 2.59 -10.26
C LYS A 136 -3.57 1.10 -10.17
N ALA A 137 -2.56 0.25 -10.39
CA ALA A 137 -2.71 -1.20 -10.24
C ALA A 137 -2.75 -1.64 -8.77
N PHE A 138 -2.27 -0.77 -7.87
CA PHE A 138 -2.27 -0.96 -6.43
C PHE A 138 -2.39 0.41 -5.75
N PHE A 139 -3.09 0.47 -4.62
CA PHE A 139 -3.11 1.63 -3.76
C PHE A 139 -3.40 1.19 -2.33
N GLN A 140 -2.63 1.69 -1.37
CA GLN A 140 -2.87 1.42 0.04
C GLN A 140 -2.42 2.62 0.88
N VAL A 141 -3.26 3.04 1.82
CA VAL A 141 -2.86 3.96 2.87
C VAL A 141 -2.41 3.17 4.09
N GLY A 142 -1.18 3.39 4.54
CA GLY A 142 -0.60 2.72 5.71
C GLY A 142 -1.00 3.39 7.03
N ALA A 143 -0.91 4.72 7.07
CA ALA A 143 -1.34 5.54 8.20
C ALA A 143 -1.99 6.83 7.69
N ALA A 144 -3.04 7.28 8.36
CA ALA A 144 -3.64 8.59 8.13
C ALA A 144 -4.24 9.15 9.42
N HIS A 145 -3.89 10.38 9.76
CA HIS A 145 -4.41 11.05 10.96
C HIS A 145 -4.20 12.57 10.91
N HIS A 146 -4.99 13.29 11.72
CA HIS A 146 -4.92 14.73 11.84
C HIS A 146 -3.81 15.18 12.81
N SER A 147 -3.37 16.43 12.68
CA SER A 147 -2.56 17.09 13.72
C SER A 147 -3.36 17.32 15.01
N PRO A 148 -2.72 17.45 16.18
CA PRO A 148 -3.42 17.71 17.45
C PRO A 148 -4.32 18.96 17.46
N ASP A 149 -3.96 20.00 16.69
CA ASP A 149 -4.79 21.20 16.51
C ASP A 149 -5.94 21.02 15.49
N HIS A 150 -6.04 19.83 14.89
CA HIS A 150 -7.00 19.46 13.85
C HIS A 150 -6.95 20.32 12.58
N ARG A 151 -5.83 20.97 12.29
CA ARG A 151 -5.67 21.87 11.11
C ARG A 151 -4.98 21.20 9.93
N LEU A 152 -4.22 20.13 10.15
CA LEU A 152 -3.59 19.34 9.11
C LEU A 152 -4.16 17.92 9.11
N TYR A 153 -4.19 17.29 7.94
CA TYR A 153 -4.44 15.86 7.80
C TYR A 153 -3.32 15.24 6.97
N ALA A 154 -2.63 14.27 7.53
CA ALA A 154 -1.53 13.59 6.86
C ALA A 154 -1.91 12.16 6.54
N TRP A 155 -1.34 11.61 5.47
CA TRP A 155 -1.47 10.21 5.10
C TRP A 155 -0.21 9.69 4.42
N ALA A 156 0.08 8.42 4.62
CA ALA A 156 1.19 7.70 4.00
C ALA A 156 0.60 6.68 3.01
N ALA A 157 0.89 6.84 1.71
CA ALA A 157 0.36 5.95 0.67
C ALA A 157 1.48 5.15 -0.03
N ASP A 158 1.22 3.86 -0.25
CA ASP A 158 1.97 2.98 -1.15
C ASP A 158 1.12 2.74 -2.40
N GLU A 159 1.69 3.02 -3.56
CA GLU A 159 1.00 2.95 -4.86
C GLU A 159 1.44 1.75 -5.70
N GLN A 160 2.31 0.90 -5.16
CA GLN A 160 2.95 -0.20 -5.91
C GLN A 160 3.03 -1.52 -5.14
N GLY A 161 2.67 -1.55 -3.85
CA GLY A 161 2.75 -2.74 -3.00
C GLY A 161 4.18 -3.04 -2.53
N SER A 162 5.04 -2.01 -2.56
CA SER A 162 6.46 -2.09 -2.22
C SER A 162 6.74 -1.81 -0.74
N GLU A 163 5.71 -1.32 -0.03
CA GLU A 163 5.78 -0.74 1.30
C GLU A 163 6.74 0.45 1.43
N TYR A 164 7.14 1.07 0.30
CA TYR A 164 7.73 2.40 0.30
C TYR A 164 6.60 3.42 0.23
N TYR A 165 6.33 4.07 1.35
CA TYR A 165 5.24 5.02 1.43
C TYR A 165 5.72 6.43 1.12
N THR A 166 4.83 7.20 0.50
CA THR A 166 4.95 8.65 0.37
C THR A 166 3.98 9.32 1.34
N ILE A 167 4.51 10.10 2.29
CA ILE A 167 3.70 10.89 3.22
C ILE A 167 3.35 12.23 2.59
N ARG A 168 2.06 12.56 2.60
CA ARG A 168 1.50 13.82 2.13
C ARG A 168 0.68 14.46 3.25
N LEU A 169 0.50 15.77 3.16
CA LEU A 169 -0.23 16.56 4.15
C LEU A 169 -1.20 17.48 3.45
N LYS A 170 -2.41 17.61 3.99
CA LYS A 170 -3.45 18.52 3.54
C LYS A 170 -3.69 19.59 4.60
N ASP A 171 -3.70 20.85 4.20
CA ASP A 171 -4.20 21.94 5.03
C ASP A 171 -5.72 21.92 5.01
N LEU A 172 -6.34 21.75 6.18
CA LEU A 172 -7.79 21.61 6.28
C LEU A 172 -8.55 22.94 6.26
N ALA A 173 -7.85 24.08 6.37
CA ALA A 173 -8.46 25.39 6.17
C ALA A 173 -8.59 25.73 4.68
N THR A 174 -7.60 25.36 3.86
CA THR A 174 -7.66 25.61 2.41
C THR A 174 -8.21 24.42 1.62
N GLY A 175 -8.10 23.21 2.17
CA GLY A 175 -8.41 21.96 1.47
C GLY A 175 -7.29 21.50 0.53
N GLU A 176 -6.16 22.21 0.47
CA GLU A 176 -5.07 21.92 -0.46
C GLU A 176 -4.05 20.96 0.14
N THR A 177 -3.48 20.11 -0.72
CA THR A 177 -2.33 19.29 -0.35
C THR A 177 -1.07 20.15 -0.40
N LEU A 178 -0.28 20.12 0.67
CA LEU A 178 1.00 20.81 0.76
C LEU A 178 1.97 20.25 -0.28
N PRO A 179 2.83 21.09 -0.88
CA PRO A 179 3.64 20.71 -2.04
C PRO A 179 4.80 19.75 -1.73
N VAL A 180 5.17 19.59 -0.45
CA VAL A 180 6.32 18.76 -0.09
C VAL A 180 5.87 17.37 0.32
N GLU A 181 6.24 16.39 -0.49
CA GLU A 181 6.05 14.96 -0.21
C GLU A 181 7.26 14.39 0.53
N ILE A 182 7.04 13.37 1.36
CA ILE A 182 8.10 12.66 2.07
C ILE A 182 8.15 11.23 1.52
N GLU A 183 9.13 10.99 0.67
CA GLU A 183 9.35 9.68 0.07
C GLU A 183 10.13 8.74 1.00
N SER A 184 10.12 7.45 0.66
CA SER A 184 10.86 6.40 1.38
C SER A 184 10.52 6.32 2.87
N ALA A 185 9.28 6.62 3.23
CA ALA A 185 8.78 6.40 4.58
C ALA A 185 8.43 4.93 4.81
N TYR A 186 8.48 4.51 6.08
CA TYR A 186 8.08 3.16 6.49
C TYR A 186 6.57 2.93 6.46
N GLY A 187 5.78 4.01 6.44
CA GLY A 187 4.31 3.97 6.41
C GLY A 187 3.67 4.57 7.66
N ASP A 188 4.41 4.66 8.76
CA ASP A 188 3.96 5.29 10.00
C ASP A 188 4.66 6.65 10.24
N PHE A 189 3.96 7.55 10.91
CA PHE A 189 4.40 8.89 11.27
C PHE A 189 3.62 9.42 12.47
N THR A 190 4.06 10.53 13.06
CA THR A 190 3.29 11.19 14.13
C THR A 190 3.57 12.68 14.18
N PHE A 191 2.58 13.47 14.61
CA PHE A 191 2.74 14.90 14.87
C PHE A 191 3.30 15.15 16.27
N SER A 192 4.04 16.24 16.46
CA SER A 192 4.32 16.75 17.81
C SER A 192 3.04 17.23 18.49
N PRO A 193 2.97 17.23 19.83
CA PRO A 193 1.82 17.74 20.58
C PRO A 193 1.43 19.18 20.27
N ASP A 194 2.38 20.02 19.87
CA ASP A 194 2.16 21.42 19.46
C ASP A 194 1.76 21.58 17.98
N SER A 195 1.59 20.48 17.23
CA SER A 195 1.29 20.44 15.80
C SER A 195 2.33 21.10 14.88
N GLN A 196 3.50 21.49 15.42
CA GLN A 196 4.54 22.18 14.64
C GLN A 196 5.44 21.24 13.86
N TRP A 197 5.57 19.98 14.29
CA TRP A 197 6.52 19.01 13.75
C TRP A 197 5.82 17.74 13.31
N LEU A 198 6.35 17.13 12.27
CA LEU A 198 6.01 15.77 11.84
C LEU A 198 7.25 14.90 11.99
N PHE A 199 7.09 13.71 12.58
CA PHE A 199 8.12 12.69 12.72
C PHE A 199 7.76 11.47 11.89
N TRP A 200 8.73 10.83 11.27
CA TRP A 200 8.52 9.59 10.51
C TRP A 200 9.75 8.70 10.55
N ILE A 201 9.53 7.42 10.25
CA ILE A 201 10.62 6.45 10.08
C ILE A 201 10.99 6.39 8.61
N TRP A 202 12.27 6.62 8.30
CA TRP A 202 12.81 6.49 6.95
C TRP A 202 13.38 5.10 6.71
N ARG A 203 13.13 4.57 5.50
CA ARG A 203 13.65 3.28 5.02
C ARG A 203 14.93 3.48 4.21
N ASP A 204 15.94 2.67 4.50
CA ASP A 204 17.17 2.65 3.71
C ASP A 204 17.01 1.89 2.37
N GLU A 205 18.10 1.87 1.60
CA GLU A 205 18.20 1.14 0.33
C GLU A 205 18.05 -0.38 0.47
N ASN A 206 18.02 -0.92 1.70
CA ASN A 206 17.74 -2.32 1.98
C ASN A 206 16.32 -2.52 2.49
N ALA A 207 15.45 -1.51 2.32
CA ALA A 207 14.08 -1.47 2.81
C ALA A 207 13.98 -1.59 4.35
N ARG A 208 15.03 -1.26 5.10
CA ARG A 208 15.01 -1.37 6.57
C ARG A 208 14.63 -0.03 7.19
N PRO A 209 13.73 0.00 8.19
CA PRO A 209 13.55 1.19 9.02
C PRO A 209 14.89 1.52 9.70
N SER A 210 15.46 2.69 9.39
CA SER A 210 16.85 3.00 9.79
C SER A 210 16.98 4.25 10.64
N LYS A 211 16.16 5.27 10.39
CA LYS A 211 16.28 6.59 11.02
C LYS A 211 14.90 7.16 11.32
N VAL A 212 14.80 7.91 12.40
CA VAL A 212 13.66 8.79 12.67
C VAL A 212 14.05 10.19 12.23
N PHE A 213 13.25 10.78 11.35
CA PHE A 213 13.41 12.16 10.92
C PHE A 213 12.30 13.03 11.50
N ARG A 214 12.53 14.34 11.51
CA ARG A 214 11.50 15.33 11.79
C ARG A 214 11.60 16.52 10.85
N ARG A 215 10.49 17.21 10.63
CA ARG A 215 10.42 18.46 9.87
C ARG A 215 9.28 19.36 10.37
N PRO A 216 9.27 20.66 10.05
CA PRO A 216 8.09 21.49 10.25
C PRO A 216 6.89 20.92 9.49
N ALA A 217 5.76 20.73 10.18
CA ALA A 217 4.58 20.07 9.64
C ALA A 217 3.96 20.83 8.45
N ARG A 218 4.06 22.16 8.44
CA ARG A 218 3.52 23.01 7.37
C ARG A 218 4.49 23.22 6.19
N GLY A 219 5.65 22.57 6.22
CA GLY A 219 6.74 22.85 5.31
C GLY A 219 7.61 24.04 5.73
N GLY A 220 8.68 24.25 4.97
CA GLY A 220 9.84 25.06 5.38
C GLY A 220 11.12 24.21 5.40
N GLU A 221 12.27 24.88 5.30
CA GLU A 221 13.61 24.27 5.46
C GLU A 221 13.81 23.65 6.85
#